data_AF-A0A3C1B8L6-F1
#
_entry.id   AF-A0A3C1B8L6-F1
#
_cell.length_a   1.000
_cell.length_b   1.000
_cell.length_c   1.000
_cell.angle_alpha   90.00
_cell.angle_beta   90.00
_cell.angle_gamma   90.00
#
_symmetry.space_group_name_H-M   'P 1'
#
loop_
_entity.id
_entity.type
_entity.pdbx_description
1 polymer ?
#
loop_
_entity_poly.entity_id
_entity_poly.type
_entity_poly.pdbx_seq_one_letter_code
_entity_poly.pdbx_strand_id
1 'polypeptide(L)'
;FVKSLIMVGPASGQDQLVGLEMELVALKNPYQQPVSKEFSVAVYESGVPLPRAQVTVFIRHTPRDIEKKIIMADSQGRVHLALLPGRQYLFDSVKLKPIKDAGSRKNAQWESLWASLTFAVPDE
;
A
#
# COMPACT_ATOMS: atom_id res chain seq x y z
N PHE A 1 2.62 3.44 9.95
CA PHE A 1 1.67 2.42 10.44
C PHE A 1 1.48 1.34 9.39
N VAL A 2 1.11 0.13 9.80
CA VAL A 2 1.14 -1.06 8.94
C VAL A 2 -0.15 -1.85 9.08
N LYS A 3 -0.68 -2.36 7.96
CA LYS A 3 -1.84 -3.26 7.92
C LYS A 3 -1.48 -4.59 7.27
N SER A 4 -2.15 -5.63 7.73
CA SER A 4 -2.10 -6.95 7.10
C SER A 4 -3.53 -7.41 6.92
N LEU A 5 -3.90 -7.76 5.69
CA LEU A 5 -5.15 -8.42 5.43
C LEU A 5 -4.93 -9.93 5.67
N ILE A 6 -5.92 -10.56 6.28
CA ILE A 6 -5.97 -12.00 6.52
C ILE A 6 -7.41 -12.43 6.27
N MET A 7 -7.59 -13.49 5.48
CA MET A 7 -8.90 -14.12 5.31
C MET A 7 -9.13 -15.16 6.40
N VAL A 8 -10.29 -15.09 7.05
CA VAL A 8 -10.79 -16.14 7.95
C VAL A 8 -12.19 -16.51 7.47
N GLY A 9 -12.38 -17.78 7.07
CA GLY A 9 -13.65 -18.22 6.49
C GLY A 9 -13.90 -17.63 5.09
N PRO A 10 -15.14 -17.26 4.74
CA PRO A 10 -15.47 -16.74 3.41
C PRO A 10 -14.80 -15.40 3.08
N ALA A 11 -14.42 -15.20 1.81
CA ALA A 11 -13.80 -13.96 1.30
C ALA A 11 -14.81 -12.80 1.09
N SER A 12 -15.70 -12.55 2.05
CA SER A 12 -16.74 -11.51 1.95
C SER A 12 -16.37 -10.16 2.56
N GLY A 13 -15.24 -10.08 3.28
CA GLY A 13 -14.76 -8.83 3.87
C GLY A 13 -14.20 -7.83 2.87
N GLN A 14 -13.93 -6.62 3.32
CA GLN A 14 -13.30 -5.56 2.53
C GLN A 14 -12.41 -4.71 3.46
N ASP A 15 -11.24 -4.32 2.96
CA ASP A 15 -10.38 -3.37 3.68
C ASP A 15 -11.05 -1.99 3.72
N GLN A 16 -10.77 -1.23 4.77
CA GLN A 16 -11.36 0.07 5.04
C GLN A 16 -10.35 1.01 5.69
N LEU A 17 -10.68 2.30 5.70
CA LEU A 17 -9.95 3.28 6.51
C LEU A 17 -10.12 2.97 8.00
N VAL A 18 -9.03 3.03 8.75
CA VAL A 18 -9.05 2.90 10.21
C VAL A 18 -8.55 4.17 10.93
N GLY A 19 -8.25 5.22 10.17
CA GLY A 19 -7.92 6.55 10.71
C GLY A 19 -6.42 6.76 10.96
N LEU A 20 -5.56 6.07 10.22
CA LEU A 20 -4.11 6.27 10.31
C LEU A 20 -3.69 7.55 9.58
N GLU A 21 -2.65 8.22 10.06
CA GLU A 21 -2.18 9.46 9.44
C GLU A 21 -1.70 9.25 7.99
N MET A 22 -1.02 8.14 7.71
CA MET A 22 -0.78 7.69 6.35
C MET A 22 -1.30 6.26 6.25
N GLU A 23 -2.15 6.00 5.26
CA GLU A 23 -2.88 4.74 5.18
C GLU A 23 -2.93 4.21 3.74
N LEU A 24 -2.69 2.92 3.58
CA LEU A 24 -2.93 2.18 2.34
C LEU A 24 -4.20 1.36 2.51
N VAL A 25 -5.11 1.43 1.55
CA VAL A 25 -6.37 0.69 1.56
C VAL A 25 -6.52 -0.10 0.26
N ALA A 26 -6.65 -1.42 0.36
CA ALA A 26 -7.03 -2.23 -0.80
C ALA A 26 -8.49 -1.91 -1.19
N LEU A 27 -8.73 -1.52 -2.44
CA LEU A 27 -10.07 -1.15 -2.93
C LEU A 27 -10.90 -2.35 -3.38
N LYS A 28 -10.27 -3.51 -3.54
CA LYS A 28 -10.92 -4.81 -3.77
C LYS A 28 -10.35 -5.81 -2.76
N ASN A 29 -11.12 -6.83 -2.44
CA ASN A 29 -10.65 -7.91 -1.60
C ASN A 29 -9.66 -8.80 -2.39
N PRO A 30 -8.38 -8.95 -1.97
CA PRO A 30 -7.38 -9.74 -2.69
C PRO A 30 -7.60 -11.26 -2.62
N TYR A 31 -8.57 -11.72 -1.82
CA TYR A 31 -8.94 -13.13 -1.64
C TYR A 31 -10.10 -13.57 -2.54
N GLN A 32 -10.70 -12.65 -3.30
CA GLN A 32 -11.77 -13.00 -4.23
C GLN A 32 -11.22 -13.79 -5.43
N GLN A 33 -12.02 -14.77 -5.86
CA GLN A 33 -11.77 -15.56 -7.06
C GLN A 33 -12.77 -15.18 -8.17
N PRO A 34 -12.36 -15.13 -9.44
CA PRO A 34 -10.98 -15.32 -9.92
C PRO A 34 -10.04 -14.18 -9.48
N VAL A 35 -8.75 -14.47 -9.34
CA VAL A 35 -7.73 -13.47 -8.97
C VAL A 35 -7.82 -12.23 -9.86
N SER A 36 -7.88 -11.07 -9.22
CA SER A 36 -8.15 -9.81 -9.93
C SER A 36 -6.97 -9.36 -10.79
N LYS A 37 -7.25 -9.16 -12.08
CA LYS A 37 -6.33 -8.48 -13.02
C LYS A 37 -6.35 -6.96 -12.89
N GLU A 38 -7.28 -6.42 -12.11
CA GLU A 38 -7.47 -4.97 -11.90
C GLU A 38 -7.56 -4.68 -10.41
N PHE A 39 -6.45 -4.87 -9.70
CA PHE A 39 -6.35 -4.58 -8.28
C PHE A 39 -5.85 -3.15 -8.08
N SER A 40 -6.41 -2.48 -7.09
CA SER A 40 -6.05 -1.09 -6.77
C SER A 40 -5.88 -0.92 -5.28
N VAL A 41 -4.84 -0.19 -4.90
CA VAL A 41 -4.61 0.27 -3.53
C VAL A 41 -4.67 1.79 -3.54
N ALA A 42 -5.48 2.38 -2.67
CA ALA A 42 -5.53 3.81 -2.47
C ALA A 42 -4.59 4.23 -1.34
N VAL A 43 -3.88 5.34 -1.56
CA VAL A 43 -3.01 5.98 -0.58
C VAL A 43 -3.74 7.17 0.00
N TYR A 44 -3.82 7.24 1.32
CA TYR A 44 -4.44 8.33 2.06
C TYR A 44 -3.43 9.00 2.99
N GLU A 45 -3.61 10.29 3.18
CA GLU A 45 -3.02 11.07 4.27
C GLU A 45 -4.15 11.73 5.05
N SER A 46 -4.25 11.43 6.34
CA SER A 46 -5.30 11.92 7.25
C SER A 46 -6.72 11.70 6.69
N GLY A 47 -6.95 10.53 6.07
CA GLY A 47 -8.22 10.17 5.46
C GLY A 47 -8.50 10.81 4.09
N VAL A 48 -7.59 11.63 3.56
CA VAL A 48 -7.71 12.27 2.23
C VAL A 48 -6.85 11.52 1.21
N PRO A 49 -7.36 11.19 0.00
CA PRO A 49 -6.54 10.56 -1.03
C PRO A 49 -5.29 11.39 -1.35
N LEU A 50 -4.16 10.71 -1.59
CA LEU A 50 -2.86 11.34 -1.85
C LEU A 50 -2.40 11.05 -3.29
N PRO A 51 -2.72 11.94 -4.25
CA PRO A 51 -2.25 11.82 -5.63
C PRO A 51 -0.73 11.85 -5.74
N ARG A 52 -0.18 11.17 -6.75
CA ARG A 52 1.27 11.12 -7.02
C ARG A 52 2.10 10.62 -5.83
N ALA A 53 1.48 9.92 -4.88
CA ALA A 53 2.23 9.17 -3.86
C ALA A 53 3.07 8.08 -4.54
N GLN A 54 4.31 7.91 -4.10
CA GLN A 54 5.14 6.79 -4.54
C GLN A 54 4.81 5.56 -3.69
N VAL A 55 4.50 4.44 -4.32
CA VAL A 55 4.31 3.15 -3.66
C VAL A 55 5.33 2.16 -4.21
N THR A 56 6.14 1.59 -3.32
CA THR A 56 6.98 0.44 -3.62
C THR A 56 6.16 -0.82 -3.40
N VAL A 57 6.08 -1.68 -4.41
CA VAL A 57 5.41 -2.98 -4.33
C VAL A 57 6.45 -4.07 -4.38
N PHE A 58 6.49 -4.91 -3.35
CA PHE A 58 7.28 -6.13 -3.33
C PHE A 58 6.36 -7.32 -3.57
N ILE A 59 6.69 -8.15 -4.55
CA ILE A 59 5.95 -9.36 -4.91
C ILE A 59 6.86 -10.54 -4.64
N ARG A 60 6.49 -11.37 -3.66
CA ARG A 60 7.24 -12.58 -3.36
C ARG A 60 6.70 -13.74 -4.19
N HIS A 61 7.54 -14.26 -5.08
CA HIS A 61 7.27 -15.43 -5.91
C HIS A 61 7.56 -16.72 -5.15
N THR A 62 8.69 -16.76 -4.45
CA THR A 62 9.11 -17.84 -3.55
C THR A 62 9.90 -17.24 -2.38
N PRO A 63 10.26 -17.99 -1.32
CA PRO A 63 11.01 -17.43 -0.18
C PRO A 63 12.32 -16.70 -0.54
N ARG A 64 12.93 -16.98 -1.69
CA ARG A 64 14.18 -16.36 -2.14
C ARG A 64 14.06 -15.56 -3.44
N ASP A 65 12.84 -15.39 -3.95
CA ASP A 65 12.57 -14.67 -5.20
C ASP A 65 11.53 -13.57 -4.95
N ILE A 66 11.98 -12.31 -5.01
CA ILE A 66 11.19 -11.12 -4.72
C ILE A 66 11.36 -10.11 -5.86
N GLU A 67 10.27 -9.82 -6.56
CA GLU A 67 10.20 -8.72 -7.52
C GLU A 67 9.89 -7.41 -6.79
N LYS A 68 10.50 -6.30 -7.23
CA LYS A 68 10.24 -4.95 -6.73
C LYS A 68 9.76 -4.04 -7.86
N LYS A 69 8.66 -3.31 -7.61
CA LYS A 69 8.12 -2.27 -8.50
C LYS A 69 7.98 -0.96 -7.75
N ILE A 70 8.09 0.15 -8.46
CA ILE A 70 7.73 1.48 -7.97
C ILE A 70 6.59 1.99 -8.84
N ILE A 71 5.46 2.31 -8.22
CA ILE A 71 4.25 2.76 -8.90
C ILE A 71 3.85 4.11 -8.32
N MET A 72 3.58 5.08 -9.18
CA MET A 72 3.07 6.38 -8.78
C MET A 72 1.55 6.34 -8.75
N ALA A 73 0.96 6.85 -7.67
CA ALA A 73 -0.48 6.95 -7.54
C ALA A 73 -1.05 7.96 -8.56
N ASP A 74 -2.23 7.66 -9.09
CA ASP A 74 -2.95 8.48 -10.05
C ASP A 74 -3.51 9.77 -9.42
N SER A 75 -4.34 10.50 -10.18
CA SER A 75 -5.00 11.73 -9.71
C SER A 75 -6.02 11.50 -8.58
N GLN A 76 -6.44 10.26 -8.35
CA GLN A 76 -7.34 9.85 -7.27
C GLN A 76 -6.58 9.21 -6.10
N GLY A 77 -5.23 9.23 -6.12
CA GLY A 77 -4.41 8.63 -5.07
C GLY A 77 -4.36 7.10 -5.13
N ARG A 78 -4.53 6.48 -6.30
CA ARG A 78 -4.60 5.02 -6.47
C ARG A 78 -3.42 4.48 -7.25
N VAL A 79 -2.87 3.35 -6.80
CA VAL A 79 -1.94 2.54 -7.58
C VAL A 79 -2.66 1.32 -8.13
N HIS A 80 -2.34 0.96 -9.37
CA HIS A 80 -3.00 -0.12 -10.11
C HIS A 80 -2.00 -1.21 -10.50
N LEU A 81 -2.42 -2.47 -10.36
CA LEU A 81 -1.65 -3.63 -10.80
C LEU A 81 -2.57 -4.84 -10.98
N ALA A 82 -2.12 -5.80 -11.79
CA ALA A 82 -2.68 -7.14 -11.81
C ALA A 82 -2.08 -7.95 -10.65
N LEU A 83 -2.94 -8.66 -9.90
CA LEU A 83 -2.48 -9.66 -8.96
C LEU A 83 -2.13 -10.96 -9.69
N LEU A 84 -1.18 -11.67 -9.12
CA LEU A 84 -0.75 -13.00 -9.52
C LEU A 84 -1.19 -14.01 -8.46
N PRO A 85 -1.82 -15.14 -8.85
CA PRO A 85 -2.18 -16.21 -7.93
C PRO A 85 -0.98 -16.75 -7.16
N GLY A 86 -1.19 -17.16 -5.91
CA GLY A 86 -0.15 -17.80 -5.10
C GLY A 86 1.06 -16.91 -4.78
N ARG A 87 0.86 -15.59 -4.69
CA ARG A 87 1.92 -14.61 -4.39
C ARG A 87 1.61 -13.84 -3.12
N GLN A 88 2.67 -13.41 -2.43
CA GLN A 88 2.57 -12.51 -1.30
C GLN A 88 2.98 -11.10 -1.73
N TYR A 89 2.22 -10.10 -1.28
CA TYR A 89 2.45 -8.70 -1.60
C TYR A 89 2.76 -7.89 -0.35
N LEU A 90 3.67 -6.94 -0.50
CA LEU A 90 3.87 -5.81 0.40
C LEU A 90 3.79 -4.54 -0.44
N PHE A 91 2.84 -3.68 -0.12
CA PHE A 91 2.81 -2.29 -0.58
C PHE A 91 3.39 -1.43 0.52
N ASP A 92 4.33 -0.57 0.17
CA ASP A 92 5.01 0.35 1.08
C ASP A 92 5.03 1.76 0.47
N SER A 93 4.71 2.76 1.29
CA SER A 93 4.75 4.17 0.88
C SER A 93 5.32 5.00 2.01
N VAL A 94 6.33 5.82 1.65
CA VAL A 94 7.00 6.74 2.57
C VAL A 94 6.90 8.15 2.02
N LYS A 95 6.45 9.07 2.86
CA LYS A 95 6.42 10.51 2.57
C LYS A 95 7.34 11.23 3.55
N LEU A 96 8.29 11.99 3.01
CA LEU A 96 9.12 12.89 3.81
C LEU A 96 8.50 14.28 3.86
N LYS A 97 8.37 14.84 5.06
CA LYS A 97 7.88 16.20 5.31
C LYS A 97 8.98 17.01 6.00
N PRO A 98 9.26 18.24 5.56
CA PRO A 98 10.14 19.13 6.32
C PRO A 98 9.42 19.57 7.59
N ILE A 99 10.12 19.60 8.73
CA ILE A 99 9.58 20.15 9.98
C ILE A 99 9.63 21.67 9.88
N LYS A 100 8.46 22.34 10.02
CA LYS A 100 8.29 23.79 9.77
C LYS A 100 9.19 24.68 10.63
N ASP A 101 9.63 24.20 11.80
CA ASP A 101 10.41 24.98 12.78
C ASP A 101 11.86 24.51 12.95
N ALA A 102 12.43 23.80 11.97
CA ALA A 102 13.79 23.23 12.09
C ALA A 102 14.95 24.27 12.15
N GLY A 103 14.65 25.57 12.19
CA GLY A 103 15.64 26.65 12.19
C GLY A 103 16.30 26.85 10.82
N SER A 104 17.55 27.33 10.80
CA SER A 104 18.28 27.62 9.55
C SER A 104 18.39 26.39 8.63
N ARG A 105 18.60 26.60 7.32
CA ARG A 105 18.82 25.51 6.34
C ARG A 105 19.91 24.50 6.74
N LYS A 106 20.82 24.85 7.67
CA LYS A 106 21.87 23.96 8.19
C LYS A 106 21.37 22.92 9.19
N ASN A 107 20.13 23.04 9.68
CA ASN A 107 19.50 22.14 10.65
C ASN A 107 18.23 21.50 10.08
N ALA A 108 18.17 21.21 8.77
CA ALA A 108 16.98 20.65 8.14
C ALA A 108 16.56 19.32 8.78
N GLN A 109 15.47 19.35 9.54
CA GLN A 109 14.85 18.16 10.13
C GLN A 109 13.69 17.71 9.26
N TRP A 110 13.58 16.39 9.10
CA TRP A 110 12.54 15.76 8.29
C TRP A 110 11.77 14.78 9.16
N GLU A 111 10.46 14.78 9.00
CA GLU A 111 9.58 13.75 9.49
C GLU A 111 9.27 12.77 8.36
N SER A 112 9.24 11.48 8.67
CA SER A 112 8.84 10.45 7.72
C SER A 112 7.51 9.84 8.14
N LEU A 113 6.52 9.91 7.26
CA LEU A 113 5.28 9.14 7.39
C LEU A 113 5.38 7.87 6.57
N TRP A 114 4.93 6.77 7.16
CA TRP A 114 5.04 5.44 6.59
C TRP A 114 3.68 4.77 6.59
N ALA A 115 3.33 4.13 5.48
CA ALA A 115 2.18 3.25 5.37
C ALA A 115 2.60 1.95 4.68
N SER A 116 2.18 0.81 5.23
CA SER A 116 2.34 -0.46 4.55
C SER A 116 1.09 -1.33 4.62
N LEU A 117 0.93 -2.18 3.59
CA LEU A 117 -0.16 -3.13 3.46
C LEU A 117 0.37 -4.47 2.95
N THR A 118 0.10 -5.55 3.66
CA THR A 118 0.47 -6.91 3.24
C THR A 118 -0.74 -7.81 3.07
N PHE A 119 -0.64 -8.76 2.13
CA PHE A 119 -1.59 -9.85 1.97
C PHE A 119 -0.99 -10.97 1.13
N ALA A 120 -1.59 -12.16 1.21
CA ALA A 120 -1.30 -13.29 0.34
C ALA A 120 -2.49 -13.52 -0.59
N VAL A 121 -2.24 -13.61 -1.89
CA VAL A 121 -3.26 -13.96 -2.88
C VAL A 121 -3.40 -15.48 -2.90
N PRO A 122 -4.61 -16.04 -2.83
CA PRO A 122 -4.83 -17.49 -2.95
C PRO A 122 -4.24 -18.06 -4.26
N ASP A 123 -3.93 -19.35 -4.25
CA ASP A 123 -3.65 -20.09 -5.48
C ASP A 123 -4.92 -20.17 -6.37
N GLU A 124 -4.76 -20.61 -7.62
CA GLU A 124 -5.90 -20.94 -8.50
C GLU A 124 -6.67 -22.17 -7.99
#